data_AF-A0A7V8CV53-F1
#
_entry.id   AF-A0A7V8CV53-F1
#
_cell.length_a   1.000
_cell.length_b   1.000
_cell.length_c   1.000
_cell.angle_alpha   90.00
_cell.angle_beta   90.00
_cell.angle_gamma   90.00
#
_symmetry.space_group_name_H-M   'P 1'
#
loop_
_entity.id
_entity.type
_entity.pdbx_description
1 polymer ?
#
loop_
_entity_poly.entity_id
_entity_poly.type
_entity_poly.pdbx_seq_one_letter_code
_entity_poly.pdbx_strand_id
1 'polypeptide(L)'
;MKLLFCGHCNDVVRLFPEPRYCKCGKSWGQYLPDNSTTIQTSYTASIGLANPDFSQALDTLMADREHFSPLLSIRAWLNPDSETDVRYVAEDVTPEQAMPPQQ
;
A
#
# COMPACT_ATOMS: atom_id res chain seq x y z
N MET A 1 -5.87 -3.48 2.84
CA MET A 1 -4.96 -2.32 3.07
C MET A 1 -3.86 -2.31 2.02
N LYS A 2 -3.42 -1.15 1.54
CA LYS A 2 -2.26 -1.01 0.64
C LYS A 2 -1.10 -0.31 1.36
N LEU A 3 0.11 -0.83 1.17
CA LEU A 3 1.37 -0.26 1.61
C LEU A 3 2.21 0.11 0.38
N LEU A 4 3.01 1.17 0.50
CA LEU A 4 3.99 1.57 -0.50
C LEU A 4 5.37 1.18 0.02
N PHE A 5 6.11 0.41 -0.77
CA PHE A 5 7.54 0.16 -0.58
C PHE A 5 8.35 1.11 -1.46
N CYS A 6 9.29 1.84 -0.85
CA CYS A 6 10.16 2.78 -1.55
C CYS A 6 11.44 2.10 -2.05
N GLY A 7 11.66 2.06 -3.36
CA GLY A 7 12.88 1.49 -3.95
C GLY A 7 14.17 2.25 -3.65
N HIS A 8 14.09 3.50 -3.14
CA HIS A 8 15.28 4.32 -2.83
C HIS A 8 15.86 4.08 -1.44
N CYS A 9 15.01 3.94 -0.43
CA CYS A 9 15.43 3.84 0.97
C CYS A 9 14.88 2.60 1.69
N ASN A 10 14.17 1.73 0.98
CA ASN A 10 13.55 0.50 1.48
C ASN A 10 12.55 0.73 2.62
N ASP A 11 11.99 1.93 2.73
CA ASP A 11 10.95 2.25 3.69
C ASP A 11 9.58 1.72 3.23
N VAL A 12 8.73 1.37 4.18
CA VAL A 12 7.38 0.86 3.94
C VAL A 12 6.37 1.75 4.65
N VAL A 13 5.49 2.37 3.88
CA VAL A 13 4.50 3.32 4.40
C VAL A 13 3.08 2.86 4.08
N ARG A 14 2.22 2.91 5.08
CA ARG A 14 0.77 2.70 4.90
C ARG A 14 0.16 3.90 4.19
N LEU A 15 -0.66 3.64 3.18
CA LEU A 15 -1.38 4.68 2.44
C LEU A 15 -2.70 5.08 3.13
N PHE A 16 -3.06 6.34 2.98
CA PHE A 16 -4.28 6.98 3.47
C PHE A 16 -4.86 7.88 2.35
N PRO A 17 -6.06 8.46 2.50
CA PRO A 17 -6.55 9.47 1.56
C PRO A 17 -5.63 10.68 1.43
N GLU A 18 -4.92 11.05 2.50
CA GLU A 18 -3.89 12.09 2.48
C GLU A 18 -2.54 11.55 1.98
N PRO A 19 -1.71 12.39 1.33
CA PRO A 19 -0.39 11.99 0.86
C PRO A 19 0.50 11.46 1.98
N ARG A 20 1.11 10.30 1.75
CA ARG A 20 2.09 9.70 2.66
C ARG A 20 3.42 9.58 1.97
N TYR A 21 4.47 10.01 2.65
CA TYR A 21 5.84 10.03 2.13
C TYR A 21 6.69 9.01 2.85
N CYS A 22 7.61 8.38 2.12
CA CYS A 22 8.66 7.59 2.73
C CYS A 22 9.67 8.49 3.48
N LYS A 23 10.53 7.87 4.29
CA LYS A 23 11.56 8.55 5.09
C LYS A 23 12.53 9.42 4.28
N CYS A 24 12.79 9.09 3.02
CA CYS A 24 13.70 9.88 2.19
C CYS A 24 12.98 11.00 1.40
N GLY A 25 11.65 11.06 1.46
CA GLY A 25 10.82 12.04 0.77
C GLY A 25 10.72 11.87 -0.75
N LYS A 26 11.48 10.95 -1.36
CA LYS A 26 11.50 10.73 -2.82
C LYS A 26 10.28 9.98 -3.34
N SER A 27 9.62 9.21 -2.48
CA SER A 27 8.45 8.43 -2.86
C SER A 27 7.25 8.80 -1.99
N TRP A 28 6.09 8.86 -2.63
CA TRP A 28 4.84 9.13 -1.96
C TRP A 28 3.70 8.37 -2.62
N GLY A 29 2.60 8.21 -1.87
CA GLY A 29 1.36 7.68 -2.40
C GLY A 29 0.16 8.05 -1.54
N GLN A 30 -1.03 7.83 -2.08
CA GLN A 30 -2.30 7.98 -1.37
C GLN A 30 -3.42 7.18 -2.03
N TYR A 31 -4.51 7.00 -1.33
CA TYR A 31 -5.77 6.52 -1.90
C TYR A 31 -6.45 7.62 -2.72
N LEU A 32 -7.10 7.20 -3.81
CA LEU A 32 -8.06 8.04 -4.52
C LEU A 32 -9.41 8.06 -3.77
N PRO A 33 -10.35 8.96 -4.14
CA PRO A 33 -11.65 9.09 -3.46
C PRO A 33 -12.51 7.82 -3.44
N ASP A 34 -12.22 6.85 -4.32
CA ASP A 34 -12.89 5.55 -4.34
C ASP A 34 -12.47 4.62 -3.19
N ASN A 35 -11.49 5.02 -2.36
CA ASN A 35 -10.93 4.27 -1.24
C ASN A 35 -10.41 2.86 -1.60
N SER A 36 -10.18 2.62 -2.89
CA SER A 36 -9.71 1.33 -3.40
C SER A 36 -8.44 1.53 -4.21
N THR A 37 -8.46 2.47 -5.15
CA THR A 37 -7.36 2.77 -6.05
C THR A 37 -6.33 3.63 -5.35
N THR A 38 -5.05 3.39 -5.63
CA THR A 38 -3.95 4.21 -5.11
C THR A 38 -3.17 4.85 -6.22
N ILE A 39 -2.70 6.07 -5.97
CA ILE A 39 -1.70 6.73 -6.79
C ILE A 39 -0.38 6.77 -6.04
N GLN A 40 0.73 6.51 -6.72
CA GLN A 40 2.06 6.52 -6.12
C GLN A 40 3.16 6.86 -7.13
N THR A 41 4.30 7.36 -6.64
CA THR A 41 5.48 7.63 -7.48
C THR A 41 6.04 6.35 -8.10
N SER A 42 6.70 6.47 -9.24
CA SER A 42 7.48 5.40 -9.87
C SER A 42 8.66 4.96 -8.97
N TYR A 43 9.26 3.82 -9.31
CA TYR A 43 10.30 3.18 -8.49
C TYR A 43 9.84 2.81 -7.06
N THR A 44 8.56 2.45 -6.95
CA THR A 44 7.94 1.92 -5.74
C THR A 44 7.29 0.58 -6.04
N ALA A 45 6.93 -0.16 -5.00
CA ALA A 45 6.09 -1.34 -5.12
C ALA A 45 4.85 -1.19 -4.22
N SER A 46 3.66 -1.41 -4.79
CA SER A 46 2.43 -1.48 -3.99
C SER A 46 2.27 -2.87 -3.40
N ILE A 47 2.11 -2.96 -2.09
CA ILE A 47 1.90 -4.20 -1.34
C ILE A 47 0.46 -4.20 -0.83
N GLY A 48 -0.37 -5.08 -1.40
CA GLY A 48 -1.73 -5.31 -0.92
C GLY A 48 -1.76 -6.33 0.22
N LEU A 49 -2.45 -6.02 1.32
CA LEU A 49 -2.82 -6.98 2.36
C LEU A 49 -4.34 -7.09 2.42
N ALA A 50 -4.88 -8.29 2.22
CA ALA A 50 -6.31 -8.54 2.33
C ALA A 50 -6.75 -8.45 3.80
N ASN A 51 -7.74 -7.58 4.08
CA ASN A 51 -8.26 -7.42 5.45
C ASN A 51 -8.82 -8.75 6.02
N PRO A 52 -9.53 -9.61 5.25
CA PRO A 52 -10.01 -10.89 5.77
C PRO A 52 -8.91 -11.84 6.24
N ASP A 53 -7.78 -11.89 5.51
CA ASP A 53 -6.62 -12.72 5.89
C ASP A 53 -6.03 -12.22 7.23
N PHE A 54 -6.01 -10.91 7.46
CA PHE A 54 -5.57 -10.35 8.74
C PHE A 54 -6.55 -10.61 9.89
N SER A 55 -7.86 -10.50 9.64
CA SER A 55 -8.89 -10.84 10.65
C SER A 55 -8.75 -12.29 11.12
N GLN A 56 -8.58 -13.23 10.18
CA GLN A 56 -8.36 -14.64 10.52
C GLN A 56 -7.08 -14.86 11.33
N ALA A 57 -6.01 -14.12 11.03
CA ALA A 57 -4.78 -14.11 11.81
C ALA A 57 -4.99 -13.65 13.24
N LEU A 58 -5.74 -12.58 13.42
CA LEU A 58 -6.03 -12.04 14.74
C LEU A 58 -6.89 -13.01 15.56
N ASP A 59 -7.93 -13.59 14.97
CA ASP A 59 -8.81 -14.55 15.65
C ASP A 59 -8.03 -15.76 16.17
N THR A 60 -7.10 -16.27 15.37
CA THR A 60 -6.23 -17.39 15.77
C THR A 60 -5.33 -17.02 16.94
N LEU A 61 -4.69 -15.84 16.89
CA LEU A 61 -3.85 -15.33 17.98
C LEU A 61 -4.65 -15.13 19.28
N MET A 62 -5.91 -14.69 19.17
CA MET A 62 -6.78 -14.49 20.34
C MET A 62 -7.26 -15.81 20.94
N ALA A 63 -7.47 -16.84 20.11
CA ALA A 63 -7.83 -18.17 20.58
C ALA A 63 -6.65 -18.87 21.29
N ASP A 64 -5.42 -18.68 20.80
CA ASP A 64 -4.22 -19.27 21.38
C ASP A 64 -2.98 -18.38 21.13
N ARG A 65 -2.44 -17.81 22.21
CA ARG A 65 -1.31 -16.86 22.15
C ARG A 65 0.05 -17.53 21.99
N GLU A 66 0.13 -18.83 22.21
CA GLU A 66 1.35 -19.62 22.00
C GLU A 66 1.34 -20.33 20.64
N HIS A 67 0.24 -20.21 19.88
CA HIS A 67 0.09 -20.79 18.56
C HIS A 67 1.02 -20.13 17.55
N PHE A 68 2.15 -20.79 17.27
CA PHE A 68 2.96 -20.49 16.10
C PHE A 68 2.42 -21.27 14.90
N SER A 69 1.80 -20.57 13.95
CA SER A 69 1.41 -21.14 12.66
C SER A 69 2.22 -20.51 11.53
N PRO A 70 3.12 -21.26 10.87
CA PRO A 70 3.76 -20.79 9.63
C PRO A 70 2.75 -20.71 8.47
N LEU A 71 1.52 -21.20 8.67
CA LEU A 71 0.41 -21.18 7.72
C LEU A 71 -0.55 -20.01 7.94
N LEU A 72 -0.31 -19.15 8.94
CA LEU A 72 -0.95 -17.84 8.99
C LEU A 72 -0.30 -16.90 8.00
N SER A 73 -0.54 -17.18 6.73
CA SER A 73 -0.06 -16.37 5.61
C SER A 73 -0.97 -15.17 5.44
N ILE A 74 -0.50 -13.98 5.81
CA ILE A 74 -1.06 -12.77 5.23
C ILE A 74 -0.58 -12.74 3.80
N ARG A 75 -1.48 -12.99 2.84
CA ARG A 75 -1.11 -12.91 1.43
C ARG A 75 -0.79 -11.45 1.11
N ALA A 76 0.48 -11.24 0.79
CA ALA A 76 0.97 -10.01 0.20
C ALA A 76 1.15 -10.24 -1.29
N TRP A 77 0.71 -9.30 -2.11
CA TRP A 77 0.99 -9.30 -3.54
C TRP A 77 1.65 -7.98 -3.94
N LEU A 78 2.55 -8.07 -4.91
CA LEU A 78 3.04 -6.90 -5.64
C LEU A 78 2.01 -6.57 -6.70
N ASN A 79 1.48 -5.36 -6.74
CA ASN A 79 0.61 -4.93 -7.83
C ASN A 79 1.47 -4.59 -9.05
N PRO A 80 1.47 -5.40 -10.13
CA PRO A 80 2.17 -5.07 -11.36
C PRO A 80 1.51 -3.91 -12.08
N ASP A 81 2.23 -3.31 -13.04
CA ASP A 81 1.73 -2.22 -13.89
C ASP A 81 0.47 -2.59 -14.70
N SER A 82 0.17 -3.88 -14.83
CA SER A 82 -1.03 -4.38 -15.49
C SER A 82 -2.29 -4.33 -14.63
N GLU A 83 -2.16 -4.19 -13.31
CA GLU A 83 -3.31 -4.03 -12.42
C GLU A 83 -3.82 -2.59 -12.48
N THR A 84 -5.14 -2.44 -12.55
CA THR A 84 -5.78 -1.13 -12.76
C THR A 84 -5.99 -0.34 -11.47
N ASP A 85 -5.76 -0.97 -10.33
CA ASP A 85 -6.03 -0.42 -9.00
C ASP A 85 -4.83 0.31 -8.39
N VAL A 86 -3.73 0.44 -9.14
CA VAL A 86 -2.54 1.25 -8.82
C VAL A 86 -2.14 2.08 -10.04
N ARG A 87 -2.06 3.40 -9.86
CA ARG A 87 -1.56 4.32 -10.88
C ARG A 87 -0.18 4.86 -10.50
N TYR A 88 0.81 4.63 -11.34
CA TYR A 88 2.16 5.17 -11.16
C TYR A 88 2.32 6.55 -11.83
N VAL A 89 3.02 7.47 -11.17
CA VAL A 89 3.38 8.80 -11.70
C VAL A 89 4.88 9.03 -11.60
N ALA A 90 5.43 9.98 -12.37
CA ALA A 90 6.85 10.31 -12.28
C ALA A 90 7.21 10.87 -10.87
N GLU A 91 8.46 10.71 -10.47
CA GLU A 91 8.93 11.02 -9.11
C GLU A 91 8.91 12.52 -8.77
N ASP A 92 8.98 13.37 -9.79
CA ASP A 92 8.93 14.83 -9.67
C ASP A 92 7.50 15.39 -9.61
N VAL A 93 6.48 14.54 -9.78
CA VAL A 93 5.07 14.92 -9.72
C VAL A 93 4.62 15.01 -8.26
N THR A 94 4.03 16.16 -7.88
CA THR A 94 3.44 16.35 -6.54
C THR A 94 2.04 15.74 -6.44
N PRO A 95 1.52 15.47 -5.23
CA PRO A 95 0.18 14.93 -5.06
C PRO A 95 -0.92 15.78 -5.72
N GLU A 96 -0.82 17.09 -5.64
CA GLU A 96 -1.80 18.02 -6.21
C GLU A 96 -1.83 17.94 -7.74
N GLN A 97 -0.67 17.72 -8.37
CA GLN A 97 -0.55 17.56 -9.82
C GLN A 97 -1.05 16.19 -10.30
N ALA A 98 -0.94 15.18 -9.46
CA ALA A 98 -1.25 13.80 -9.78
C ALA A 98 -2.76 13.47 -9.65
N MET A 99 -3.49 14.24 -8.84
CA MET A 99 -4.91 14.03 -8.61
C MET A 99 -5.74 14.27 -9.88
N PRO A 100 -6.70 13.39 -10.20
CA PRO A 100 -7.65 13.65 -11.28
C PRO A 100 -8.52 14.88 -10.93
N PRO A 101 -9.01 15.62 -11.94
CA PRO A 101 -9.92 16.74 -11.73
C PRO A 101 -11.13 16.30 -10.91
N GLN A 102 -11.49 17.07 -9.90
CA GLN A 102 -12.73 16.84 -9.15
C GLN A 102 -13.90 17.18 -10.09
N GLN A 103 -14.76 16.20 -10.37
CA GLN A 103 -15.99 16.37 -11.14
C GLN A 103 -17.07 17.06 -10.32
#